data_AF-A0A5U1FA29-F1
#
_entry.id   AF-A0A5U1FA29-F1
#
_cell.length_a   1.000
_cell.length_b   1.000
_cell.length_c   1.000
_cell.angle_alpha   90.00
_cell.angle_beta   90.00
_cell.angle_gamma   90.00
#
_symmetry.space_group_name_H-M   'P 1'
#
loop_
_entity.id
_entity.type
_entity.pdbx_description
1 polymer ?
#
loop_
_entity_poly.entity_id
_entity_poly.type
_entity_poly.pdbx_seq_one_letter_code
_entity_poly.pdbx_strand_id
1 'polypeptide(L)'
;AEIDLIGYLFPFFEIETRHINLYDWDKLWDLISRLKSFKVDGVKKEEIIDFLNEKISPNSNAYKDFTSKIQDITKVSSYSYRERVLNYVKIGLNGQTFNVGGKDLTTQSDGTNSLEYLSLFLKLLVSLTRREYISPIVYIDEPEIGLHPKANEKLIYELYQSYESFKKSKESFEKGKYATPLPKIFIATHSANIAKHIIKYFKDNHQILHFRIEENHTRVGVMKSTYEDRRFLNI
;
A
#
# COMPACT_ATOMS: atom_id res chain seq x y z
N ALA A 1 3.70 -10.02 23.04
CA ALA A 1 2.41 -9.36 22.80
C ALA A 1 1.58 -10.31 21.95
N GLU A 2 0.36 -10.62 22.39
CA GLU A 2 -0.56 -11.47 21.63
C GLU A 2 -0.86 -10.78 20.29
N ILE A 3 -0.60 -11.47 19.19
CA ILE A 3 -0.86 -10.91 17.85
C ILE A 3 -2.37 -10.89 17.68
N ASP A 4 -2.94 -9.70 17.48
CA ASP A 4 -4.31 -9.57 17.00
C ASP A 4 -4.40 -10.25 15.62
N LEU A 5 -4.83 -11.50 15.64
CA LEU A 5 -4.89 -12.36 14.46
C LEU A 5 -5.87 -11.79 13.43
N ILE A 6 -6.94 -11.13 13.86
CA ILE A 6 -7.91 -10.50 12.97
C ILE A 6 -7.25 -9.31 12.28
N GLY A 7 -6.62 -8.42 13.04
CA GLY A 7 -5.89 -7.27 12.49
C GLY A 7 -4.71 -7.67 11.59
N TYR A 8 -4.13 -8.85 11.81
CA TYR A 8 -3.09 -9.42 10.95
C TYR A 8 -3.63 -10.01 9.64
N LEU A 9 -4.71 -10.79 9.69
CA LEU A 9 -5.32 -11.41 8.52
C LEU A 9 -6.08 -10.41 7.65
N PHE A 10 -6.65 -9.38 8.27
CA PHE A 10 -7.48 -8.35 7.63
C PHE A 10 -6.95 -6.94 7.95
N PRO A 11 -5.72 -6.60 7.54
CA PRO A 11 -5.16 -5.30 7.86
C PRO A 11 -6.01 -4.22 7.18
N PHE A 12 -6.47 -3.28 8.01
CA PHE A 12 -7.30 -2.15 7.58
C PHE A 12 -6.46 -0.90 7.36
N PHE A 13 -6.64 -0.25 6.21
CA PHE A 13 -6.00 1.00 5.85
C PHE A 13 -7.04 2.05 5.53
N GLU A 14 -6.83 3.25 6.03
CA GLU A 14 -7.67 4.40 5.75
C GLU A 14 -6.82 5.50 5.12
N ILE A 15 -7.32 6.03 4.01
CA ILE A 15 -6.73 7.15 3.30
C ILE A 15 -7.77 8.25 3.22
N GLU A 16 -7.63 9.25 4.08
CA GLU A 16 -8.38 10.50 3.97
C GLU A 16 -7.58 11.47 3.10
N THR A 17 -8.02 11.66 1.85
CA THR A 17 -7.22 12.36 0.82
C THR A 17 -6.87 13.80 1.22
N ARG A 18 -7.74 14.45 1.99
CA ARG A 18 -7.53 15.81 2.53
C ARG A 18 -6.37 15.91 3.53
N HIS A 19 -6.00 14.81 4.17
CA HIS A 19 -4.94 14.74 5.19
C HIS A 19 -3.77 13.85 4.77
N ILE A 20 -3.63 13.54 3.47
CA ILE A 20 -2.42 12.93 2.96
C ILE A 20 -1.29 13.95 3.12
N ASN A 21 -0.21 13.54 3.80
CA ASN A 21 1.02 14.32 3.75
C ASN A 21 1.68 14.10 2.39
N LEU A 22 1.48 15.04 1.47
CA LEU A 22 1.97 14.96 0.10
C LEU A 22 3.50 14.95 0.00
N TYR A 23 4.19 15.31 1.08
CA TYR A 23 5.64 15.46 1.14
C TYR A 23 6.30 14.45 2.11
N ASP A 24 5.53 13.66 2.84
CA ASP A 24 6.01 12.60 3.72
C ASP A 24 5.21 11.31 3.52
N TRP A 25 5.83 10.36 2.84
CA TRP A 25 5.21 9.10 2.47
C TRP A 25 5.54 7.97 3.44
N ASP A 26 5.87 8.27 4.70
CA ASP A 26 6.11 7.27 5.75
C ASP A 26 4.94 6.30 5.95
N LYS A 27 3.71 6.71 5.65
CA LYS A 27 2.54 5.80 5.62
C LYS A 27 2.70 4.63 4.63
N LEU A 28 3.49 4.77 3.56
CA LEU A 28 3.81 3.66 2.65
C LEU A 28 4.73 2.64 3.33
N TRP A 29 5.61 3.07 4.23
CA TRP A 29 6.39 2.15 5.05
C TRP A 29 5.48 1.38 6.02
N ASP A 30 4.52 2.04 6.66
CA ASP A 30 3.53 1.33 7.51
C ASP A 30 2.80 0.22 6.72
N LEU A 31 2.32 0.54 5.51
CA LEU A 31 1.73 -0.43 4.58
C LEU A 31 2.64 -1.65 4.36
N ILE A 32 3.88 -1.42 3.95
CA ILE A 32 4.85 -2.50 3.67
C ILE A 32 5.07 -3.38 4.90
N SER A 33 5.19 -2.77 6.09
CA SER A 33 5.43 -3.49 7.35
C SER A 33 4.25 -4.36 7.79
N ARG A 34 3.03 -3.98 7.41
CA ARG A 34 1.79 -4.66 7.82
C ARG A 34 1.35 -5.74 6.85
N LEU A 35 1.74 -5.65 5.58
CA LEU A 35 1.37 -6.64 4.56
C LEU A 35 2.25 -7.89 4.56
N LYS A 36 3.41 -7.85 5.22
CA LYS A 36 4.40 -8.93 5.14
C LYS A 36 4.83 -9.33 6.55
N SER A 37 4.59 -10.58 6.93
CA SER A 37 5.24 -11.15 8.11
C SER A 37 6.58 -11.77 7.73
N PHE A 38 7.58 -11.47 8.54
CA PHE A 38 8.86 -12.16 8.53
C PHE A 38 9.09 -12.80 9.89
N LYS A 39 9.70 -13.98 9.91
CA LYS A 39 10.18 -14.60 11.14
C LYS A 39 11.48 -13.92 11.56
N VAL A 40 11.37 -12.80 12.27
CA VAL A 40 12.54 -11.99 12.70
C VAL A 40 13.17 -12.48 14.00
N ASP A 41 12.48 -13.31 14.77
CA ASP A 41 12.96 -13.79 16.07
C ASP A 41 14.16 -14.72 15.97
N GLY A 42 14.34 -15.35 14.81
CA GLY A 42 15.52 -16.17 14.52
C GLY A 42 16.78 -15.36 14.25
N VAL A 43 16.67 -14.04 14.03
CA VAL A 43 17.81 -13.18 13.72
C VAL A 43 18.27 -12.49 14.99
N LYS A 44 19.40 -12.95 15.55
CA LYS A 44 19.98 -12.35 16.76
C LYS A 44 20.76 -11.08 16.40
N LYS A 45 20.75 -10.13 17.33
CA LYS A 45 21.45 -8.85 17.16
C LYS A 45 22.95 -9.05 17.01
N GLU A 46 23.51 -9.96 17.80
CA GLU A 46 24.94 -10.27 17.83
C GLU A 46 25.39 -10.84 16.47
N GLU A 47 24.59 -11.73 15.87
CA GLU A 47 24.84 -12.30 14.55
C GLU A 47 24.85 -11.22 13.46
N ILE A 48 23.95 -10.23 13.54
CA ILE A 48 23.94 -9.09 12.60
C ILE A 48 25.20 -8.24 12.78
N ILE A 49 25.57 -7.92 14.02
CA ILE A 49 26.74 -7.09 14.31
C ILE A 49 28.01 -7.78 13.81
N ASP A 50 28.15 -9.08 14.07
CA ASP A 50 29.31 -9.85 13.64
C ASP A 50 29.38 -9.96 12.12
N PHE A 51 28.25 -10.24 11.45
CA PHE A 51 28.18 -10.25 9.98
C PHE A 51 28.57 -8.90 9.37
N LEU A 52 28.01 -7.80 9.88
CA LEU A 52 28.31 -6.46 9.37
C LEU A 52 29.77 -6.08 9.66
N ASN A 53 30.31 -6.44 10.82
CA ASN A 53 31.71 -6.21 11.12
C ASN A 53 32.63 -6.98 10.17
N GLU A 54 32.33 -8.25 9.88
CA GLU A 54 33.07 -9.06 8.91
C GLU A 54 33.08 -8.41 7.51
N LYS A 55 31.96 -7.83 7.07
CA LYS A 55 31.85 -7.22 5.73
C LYS A 55 32.38 -5.79 5.63
N ILE A 56 32.20 -4.99 6.68
CA ILE A 56 32.55 -3.55 6.68
C ILE A 56 33.95 -3.31 7.25
N SER A 57 34.40 -4.16 8.19
CA SER A 57 35.67 -4.03 8.89
C SER A 57 36.38 -5.38 8.98
N PRO A 58 36.70 -6.04 7.85
CA PRO A 58 37.20 -7.43 7.84
C PRO A 58 38.48 -7.65 8.65
N ASN A 59 39.30 -6.60 8.83
CA ASN A 59 40.58 -6.66 9.53
C ASN A 59 40.55 -6.03 10.93
N SER A 60 39.38 -5.66 11.46
CA SER A 60 39.28 -5.03 12.78
C SER A 60 37.89 -5.19 13.41
N ASN A 61 37.74 -4.82 14.69
CA ASN A 61 36.43 -4.75 15.35
C ASN A 61 35.80 -3.35 15.27
N ALA A 62 36.22 -2.50 14.33
CA ALA A 62 35.88 -1.08 14.34
C ALA A 62 34.35 -0.83 14.35
N TYR A 63 33.58 -1.57 13.54
CA TYR A 63 32.13 -1.45 13.51
C TYR A 63 31.49 -1.93 14.83
N LYS A 64 31.93 -3.09 15.32
CA LYS A 64 31.44 -3.67 16.59
C LYS A 64 31.73 -2.77 17.79
N ASP A 65 32.93 -2.21 17.86
CA ASP A 65 33.35 -1.30 18.93
C ASP A 65 32.59 0.03 18.87
N PHE A 66 32.35 0.56 17.67
CA PHE A 66 31.58 1.79 17.47
C PHE A 66 30.12 1.63 17.92
N THR A 67 29.46 0.55 17.50
CA THR A 67 28.07 0.29 17.89
C THR A 67 27.91 0.02 19.38
N SER A 68 28.89 -0.64 20.01
CA SER A 68 28.91 -0.87 21.46
C SER A 68 29.07 0.44 22.22
N LYS A 69 30.02 1.29 21.83
CA LYS A 69 30.20 2.62 22.45
C LYS A 69 28.93 3.48 22.41
N ILE A 70 28.19 3.47 21.30
CA ILE A 70 26.92 4.20 21.21
C ILE A 70 25.90 3.64 22.20
N GLN A 71 25.79 2.32 22.34
CA GLN A 71 24.86 1.68 23.27
C GLN A 71 25.24 1.92 24.74
N ASP A 72 26.53 2.04 25.05
CA ASP A 72 26.99 2.34 26.40
C ASP A 72 26.67 3.79 26.79
N ILE A 73 26.77 4.73 25.83
CA ILE A 73 26.49 6.15 26.04
C ILE A 73 24.99 6.46 26.05
N THR A 74 24.20 5.71 25.27
CA THR A 74 22.78 6.03 25.02
C THR A 74 21.84 4.98 25.58
N LYS A 75 20.71 5.41 26.12
CA LYS A 75 19.59 4.51 26.44
C LYS A 75 18.69 4.39 25.20
N VAL A 76 18.92 3.37 24.39
CA VAL A 76 18.08 3.06 23.22
C VAL A 76 16.97 2.10 23.61
N SER A 77 15.73 2.41 23.24
CA SER A 77 14.60 1.51 23.37
C SER A 77 14.71 0.35 22.37
N SER A 78 14.20 -0.82 22.74
CA SER A 78 14.12 -1.95 21.82
C SER A 78 13.15 -1.66 20.68
N TYR A 79 13.54 -1.98 19.45
CA TYR A 79 12.63 -1.95 18.31
C TYR A 79 11.45 -2.90 18.53
N SER A 80 10.25 -2.43 18.21
CA SER A 80 9.09 -3.27 18.01
C SER A 80 9.29 -4.23 16.83
N TYR A 81 8.47 -5.28 16.75
CA TYR A 81 8.49 -6.23 15.63
C TYR A 81 8.39 -5.51 14.26
N ARG A 82 7.47 -4.54 14.14
CA ARG A 82 7.25 -3.80 12.88
C ARG A 82 8.46 -2.95 12.50
N GLU A 83 9.08 -2.28 13.46
CA GLU A 83 10.30 -1.49 13.22
C GLU A 83 11.48 -2.38 12.80
N ARG A 84 11.63 -3.57 13.42
CA ARG A 84 12.66 -4.54 13.00
C ARG A 84 12.46 -4.97 11.55
N VAL A 85 11.22 -5.33 11.17
CA VAL A 85 10.88 -5.70 9.79
C VAL A 85 11.20 -4.56 8.83
N LEU A 86 10.78 -3.33 9.16
CA LEU A 86 11.04 -2.16 8.34
C LEU A 86 12.53 -1.89 8.14
N ASN A 87 13.32 -1.98 9.20
CA ASN A 87 14.76 -1.77 9.13
C ASN A 87 15.42 -2.79 8.18
N TYR A 88 15.04 -4.08 8.27
CA TYR A 88 15.57 -5.09 7.35
C TYR A 88 15.15 -4.86 5.90
N VAL A 89 13.88 -4.47 5.67
CA VAL A 89 13.41 -4.15 4.32
C VAL A 89 14.17 -2.96 3.76
N LYS A 90 14.34 -1.88 4.55
CA LYS A 90 15.07 -0.67 4.13
C LYS A 90 16.52 -0.98 3.76
N ILE A 91 17.21 -1.83 4.53
CA ILE A 91 18.59 -2.25 4.22
C ILE A 91 18.68 -3.00 2.87
N GLY A 92 17.64 -3.76 2.51
CA GLY A 92 17.57 -4.50 1.24
C GLY A 92 17.18 -3.65 0.02
N LEU A 93 16.86 -2.36 0.21
CA LEU A 93 16.44 -1.46 -0.85
C LEU A 93 17.54 -0.44 -1.17
N ASN A 94 17.54 0.05 -2.41
CA ASN A 94 18.55 1.01 -2.90
C ASN A 94 18.35 2.44 -2.36
N GLY A 95 17.38 2.68 -1.48
CA GLY A 95 17.08 4.01 -0.94
C GLY A 95 15.92 4.02 0.06
N GLN A 96 15.86 5.07 0.86
CA GLN A 96 14.86 5.26 1.93
C GLN A 96 13.70 6.18 1.51
N THR A 97 13.89 7.06 0.53
CA THR A 97 12.86 8.01 0.10
C THR A 97 12.13 7.47 -1.13
N PHE A 98 10.80 7.56 -1.10
CA PHE A 98 9.99 7.34 -2.29
C PHE A 98 10.05 8.61 -3.14
N ASN A 99 10.62 8.49 -4.34
CA ASN A 99 10.74 9.61 -5.27
C ASN A 99 9.85 9.35 -6.50
N VAL A 100 9.13 10.37 -6.96
CA VAL A 100 8.38 10.30 -8.21
C VAL A 100 9.32 10.67 -9.35
N GLY A 101 9.68 9.70 -10.19
CA GLY A 101 10.50 9.94 -11.39
C GLY A 101 11.89 10.52 -11.10
N GLY A 102 12.45 10.25 -9.91
CA GLY A 102 13.77 10.74 -9.49
C GLY A 102 13.81 12.21 -9.05
N LYS A 103 12.65 12.87 -8.93
CA LYS A 103 12.53 14.24 -8.41
C LYS A 103 12.03 14.24 -6.97
N ASP A 104 12.47 15.23 -6.21
CA ASP A 104 11.99 15.51 -4.86
C ASP A 104 10.49 15.86 -4.89
N LEU A 105 9.74 15.33 -3.92
CA LEU A 105 8.30 15.56 -3.75
C LEU A 105 7.96 17.06 -3.67
N THR A 106 8.89 17.88 -3.20
CA THR A 106 8.75 19.35 -3.10
C THR A 106 8.66 20.06 -4.45
N THR A 107 9.03 19.40 -5.56
CA THR A 107 9.10 20.02 -6.90
C THR A 107 7.84 19.83 -7.74
N GLN A 108 6.84 19.10 -7.24
CA GLN A 108 5.62 18.74 -7.96
C GLN A 108 4.38 19.42 -7.37
N SER A 109 3.31 19.50 -8.18
CA SER A 109 2.02 20.00 -7.70
C SER A 109 1.35 19.03 -6.74
N ASP A 110 0.53 19.55 -5.84
CA ASP A 110 -0.25 18.76 -4.87
C ASP A 110 -1.07 17.66 -5.54
N GLY A 111 -1.74 17.98 -6.66
CA GLY A 111 -2.50 17.00 -7.44
C GLY A 111 -1.64 15.89 -8.04
N THR A 112 -0.40 16.19 -8.44
CA THR A 112 0.54 15.16 -8.93
C THR A 112 1.01 14.28 -7.79
N ASN A 113 1.41 14.87 -6.66
CA ASN A 113 1.85 14.10 -5.49
C ASN A 113 0.74 13.21 -4.93
N SER A 114 -0.50 13.71 -4.89
CA SER A 114 -1.67 12.94 -4.44
C SER A 114 -1.91 11.73 -5.34
N LEU A 115 -1.92 11.94 -6.66
CA LEU A 115 -2.08 10.86 -7.64
C LEU A 115 -0.99 9.80 -7.47
N GLU A 116 0.28 10.21 -7.46
CA GLU A 116 1.41 9.29 -7.42
C GLU A 116 1.47 8.54 -6.08
N TYR A 117 1.14 9.20 -4.97
CA TYR A 117 0.99 8.56 -3.67
C TYR A 117 -0.10 7.47 -3.70
N LEU A 118 -1.32 7.81 -4.15
CA LEU A 118 -2.45 6.88 -4.20
C LEU A 118 -2.15 5.70 -5.13
N SER A 119 -1.61 5.96 -6.32
CA SER A 119 -1.22 4.93 -7.28
C SER A 119 -0.14 4.00 -6.73
N LEU A 120 0.87 4.55 -6.05
CA LEU A 120 1.94 3.75 -5.44
C LEU A 120 1.40 2.92 -4.27
N PHE A 121 0.58 3.50 -3.39
CA PHE A 121 -0.07 2.81 -2.29
C PHE A 121 -0.85 1.60 -2.79
N LEU A 122 -1.74 1.80 -3.77
CA LEU A 122 -2.60 0.75 -4.32
C LEU A 122 -1.77 -0.34 -5.02
N LYS A 123 -0.74 0.04 -5.78
CA LYS A 123 0.15 -0.91 -6.44
C LYS A 123 0.93 -1.77 -5.45
N LEU A 124 1.44 -1.17 -4.37
CA LEU A 124 2.11 -1.91 -3.29
C LEU A 124 1.11 -2.84 -2.58
N LEU A 125 -0.09 -2.36 -2.27
CA LEU A 125 -1.15 -3.15 -1.64
C LEU A 125 -1.49 -4.40 -2.47
N VAL A 126 -1.75 -4.24 -3.77
CA VAL A 126 -2.10 -5.37 -4.65
C VAL A 126 -0.93 -6.32 -4.82
N SER A 127 0.30 -5.81 -5.03
CA SER A 127 1.47 -6.64 -5.34
C SER A 127 2.00 -7.43 -4.14
N LEU A 128 2.08 -6.81 -2.95
CA LEU A 128 2.69 -7.43 -1.78
C LEU A 128 1.80 -8.50 -1.14
N THR A 129 0.50 -8.42 -1.37
CA THR A 129 -0.49 -9.36 -0.80
C THR A 129 -0.58 -10.69 -1.54
N ARG A 130 0.05 -10.83 -2.71
CA ARG A 130 -0.13 -12.03 -3.56
C ARG A 130 0.52 -13.29 -3.01
N ARG A 131 1.46 -13.15 -2.08
CA ARG A 131 2.20 -14.28 -1.50
C ARG A 131 1.81 -14.60 -0.06
N GLU A 132 0.90 -13.82 0.49
CA GLU A 132 0.50 -13.90 1.88
C GLU A 132 -0.98 -14.28 1.93
N TYR A 133 -1.36 -15.11 2.91
CA TYR A 133 -2.75 -15.48 3.13
C TYR A 133 -3.46 -14.41 3.98
N ILE A 134 -3.48 -13.18 3.47
CA ILE A 134 -4.15 -12.02 4.08
C ILE A 134 -5.16 -11.43 3.10
N SER A 135 -6.20 -10.78 3.61
CA SER A 135 -7.20 -10.05 2.83
C SER A 135 -7.30 -8.62 3.34
N PRO A 136 -6.39 -7.73 2.92
CA PRO A 136 -6.41 -6.36 3.37
C PRO A 136 -7.66 -5.63 2.92
N ILE A 137 -8.04 -4.65 3.72
CA ILE A 137 -9.15 -3.76 3.45
C ILE A 137 -8.57 -2.36 3.39
N VAL A 138 -8.86 -1.63 2.32
CA VAL A 138 -8.54 -0.21 2.22
C VAL A 138 -9.83 0.58 2.02
N TYR A 139 -9.96 1.67 2.77
CA TYR A 139 -10.97 2.70 2.58
C TYR A 139 -10.28 3.97 2.11
N ILE A 140 -10.75 4.54 1.00
CA ILE A 140 -10.21 5.76 0.41
C ILE A 140 -11.34 6.77 0.34
N ASP A 141 -11.18 7.88 1.05
CA ASP A 141 -12.15 8.96 1.11
C ASP A 141 -11.78 10.09 0.16
N GLU A 142 -12.72 10.46 -0.70
CA GLU A 142 -12.63 11.52 -1.69
C GLU A 142 -11.29 11.55 -2.46
N PRO A 143 -10.89 10.45 -3.12
CA PRO A 143 -9.63 10.39 -3.87
C PRO A 143 -9.51 11.43 -4.98
N GLU A 144 -10.62 12.01 -5.44
CA GLU A 144 -10.63 13.07 -6.44
C GLU A 144 -10.14 14.44 -5.94
N ILE A 145 -9.95 14.62 -4.63
CA ILE A 145 -9.54 15.92 -4.08
C ILE A 145 -8.16 16.31 -4.57
N GLY A 146 -8.07 17.52 -5.12
CA GLY A 146 -6.84 18.05 -5.72
C GLY A 146 -6.48 17.41 -7.07
N LEU A 147 -7.26 16.44 -7.56
CA LEU A 147 -7.02 15.76 -8.82
C LEU A 147 -7.83 16.35 -9.97
N HIS A 148 -7.15 16.65 -11.08
CA HIS A 148 -7.83 16.95 -12.35
C HIS A 148 -8.63 15.71 -12.81
N PRO A 149 -9.81 15.85 -13.47
CA PRO A 149 -10.61 14.72 -13.97
C PRO A 149 -9.81 13.59 -14.63
N LYS A 150 -8.90 13.91 -15.55
CA LYS A 150 -8.00 12.92 -16.20
C LYS A 150 -7.09 12.15 -15.22
N ALA A 151 -6.68 12.76 -14.12
CA ALA A 151 -5.90 12.09 -13.09
C ALA A 151 -6.75 11.04 -12.34
N ASN A 152 -8.05 11.31 -12.12
CA ASN A 152 -8.97 10.32 -11.58
C ASN A 152 -9.10 9.10 -12.51
N GLU A 153 -9.19 9.33 -13.81
CA GLU A 153 -9.25 8.25 -14.81
C GLU A 153 -7.96 7.43 -14.79
N LYS A 154 -6.81 8.10 -14.74
CA LYS A 154 -5.48 7.48 -14.66
C LYS A 154 -5.35 6.63 -13.38
N LEU A 155 -5.75 7.15 -12.22
CA LEU A 155 -5.70 6.43 -10.94
C LEU A 155 -6.45 5.09 -11.01
N ILE A 156 -7.70 5.12 -11.50
CA ILE A 156 -8.52 3.90 -11.58
C ILE A 156 -7.97 2.93 -12.63
N TYR A 157 -7.45 3.44 -13.75
CA TYR A 157 -6.82 2.61 -14.76
C TYR A 157 -5.54 1.92 -14.23
N GLU A 158 -4.67 2.63 -13.51
CA GLU A 158 -3.46 2.06 -12.91
C GLU A 158 -3.78 1.01 -11.85
N LEU A 159 -4.81 1.25 -11.02
CA LEU A 159 -5.33 0.26 -10.10
C LEU A 159 -5.79 -1.00 -10.84
N TYR A 160 -6.58 -0.85 -11.91
CA TYR A 160 -7.04 -1.96 -12.72
C TYR A 160 -5.89 -2.75 -13.34
N GLN A 161 -4.89 -2.06 -13.90
CA GLN A 161 -3.71 -2.71 -14.47
C GLN A 161 -2.95 -3.52 -13.42
N SER A 162 -2.78 -2.96 -12.22
CA SER A 162 -2.16 -3.69 -11.11
C SER A 162 -2.98 -4.92 -10.74
N TYR A 163 -4.30 -4.76 -10.59
CA TYR A 163 -5.22 -5.86 -10.26
C TYR A 163 -5.13 -7.01 -11.27
N GLU A 164 -5.28 -6.73 -12.56
CA GLU A 164 -5.26 -7.75 -13.61
C GLU A 164 -3.88 -8.41 -13.78
N SER A 165 -2.79 -7.67 -13.56
CA SER A 165 -1.43 -8.23 -13.65
C SER A 165 -1.18 -9.37 -12.65
N PHE A 166 -1.86 -9.35 -11.51
CA PHE A 166 -1.71 -10.35 -10.45
C PHE A 166 -2.92 -11.28 -10.29
N LYS A 167 -3.99 -11.06 -11.04
CA LYS A 167 -5.16 -11.94 -11.05
C LYS A 167 -4.82 -13.27 -11.72
N LYS A 168 -5.12 -14.37 -11.04
CA LYS A 168 -5.01 -15.73 -11.62
C LYS A 168 -5.91 -15.82 -12.85
N SER A 169 -5.32 -16.23 -13.98
CA SER A 169 -6.03 -16.27 -15.27
C SER A 169 -6.24 -17.70 -15.78
N LYS A 170 -5.45 -18.66 -15.30
CA LYS A 170 -5.54 -20.08 -15.63
C LYS A 170 -5.23 -20.93 -14.39
N GLU A 171 -5.66 -22.18 -14.40
CA GLU A 171 -5.42 -23.09 -13.27
C GLU A 171 -3.95 -23.48 -13.09
N SER A 172 -3.19 -23.50 -14.19
CA SER A 172 -1.75 -23.78 -14.21
C SER A 172 -0.95 -22.74 -13.43
N PHE A 173 0.26 -23.11 -13.00
CA PHE A 173 1.18 -22.18 -12.34
C PHE A 173 1.47 -20.94 -13.22
N GLU A 174 1.22 -19.77 -12.66
CA GLU A 174 1.57 -18.47 -13.23
C GLU A 174 2.42 -17.70 -12.19
N LYS A 175 3.66 -17.36 -12.54
CA LYS A 175 4.55 -16.62 -11.62
C LYS A 175 3.91 -15.27 -11.25
N GLY A 176 3.68 -15.04 -9.96
CA GLY A 176 3.08 -13.80 -9.45
C GLY A 176 1.55 -13.82 -9.34
N LYS A 177 0.88 -14.76 -9.99
CA LYS A 177 -0.59 -14.87 -10.01
C LYS A 177 -1.06 -16.07 -9.22
N TYR A 178 -1.19 -15.87 -7.92
CA TYR A 178 -1.54 -16.91 -6.98
C TYR A 178 -3.04 -16.89 -6.65
N ALA A 179 -3.57 -18.03 -6.19
CA ALA A 179 -4.95 -18.15 -5.71
C ALA A 179 -5.10 -17.56 -4.29
N THR A 180 -4.67 -16.32 -4.10
CA THR A 180 -4.75 -15.59 -2.83
C THR A 180 -5.83 -14.50 -2.92
N PRO A 181 -6.57 -14.21 -1.84
CA PRO A 181 -7.60 -13.16 -1.84
C PRO A 181 -7.01 -11.82 -2.28
N LEU A 182 -7.63 -11.11 -3.23
CA LEU A 182 -7.24 -9.74 -3.58
C LEU A 182 -7.69 -8.75 -2.50
N PRO A 183 -7.03 -7.58 -2.35
CA PRO A 183 -7.46 -6.57 -1.39
C PRO A 183 -8.89 -6.13 -1.67
N LYS A 184 -9.66 -5.85 -0.61
CA LYS A 184 -10.98 -5.21 -0.70
C LYS A 184 -10.78 -3.70 -0.66
N ILE A 185 -11.27 -3.02 -1.69
CA ILE A 185 -11.07 -1.58 -1.86
C ILE A 185 -12.43 -0.91 -1.80
N PHE A 186 -12.61 -0.03 -0.82
CA PHE A 186 -13.76 0.86 -0.68
C PHE A 186 -13.33 2.26 -1.05
N ILE A 187 -14.10 2.89 -1.94
CA ILE A 187 -13.88 4.27 -2.36
C ILE A 187 -15.16 5.05 -2.08
N ALA A 188 -15.08 6.04 -1.21
CA ALA A 188 -16.11 7.06 -1.05
C ALA A 188 -15.77 8.23 -1.98
N THR A 189 -16.69 8.58 -2.87
CA THR A 189 -16.44 9.57 -3.92
C THR A 189 -17.73 10.21 -4.39
N HIS A 190 -17.63 11.49 -4.77
CA HIS A 190 -18.66 12.21 -5.51
C HIS A 190 -18.32 12.29 -7.01
N SER A 191 -17.17 11.78 -7.43
CA SER A 191 -16.66 11.85 -8.79
C SER A 191 -17.33 10.83 -9.71
N ALA A 192 -18.19 11.33 -10.61
CA ALA A 192 -18.76 10.53 -11.69
C ALA A 192 -17.69 9.88 -12.58
N ASN A 193 -16.52 10.53 -12.74
CA ASN A 193 -15.40 9.97 -13.50
C ASN A 193 -14.84 8.71 -12.86
N ILE A 194 -14.66 8.72 -11.54
CA ILE A 194 -14.20 7.53 -10.79
C ILE A 194 -15.22 6.40 -10.94
N ALA A 195 -16.50 6.68 -10.65
CA ALA A 195 -17.57 5.69 -10.77
C ALA A 195 -17.62 5.08 -12.18
N LYS A 196 -17.61 5.92 -13.23
CA LYS A 196 -17.61 5.47 -14.63
C LYS A 196 -16.43 4.56 -14.95
N HIS A 197 -15.22 4.90 -14.51
CA HIS A 197 -14.02 4.11 -14.80
C HIS A 197 -13.99 2.80 -14.00
N ILE A 198 -14.50 2.79 -12.76
CA ILE A 198 -14.68 1.56 -11.98
C ILE A 198 -15.62 0.60 -12.73
N ILE A 199 -16.79 1.08 -13.15
CA ILE A 199 -17.75 0.28 -13.94
C ILE A 199 -17.07 -0.28 -15.19
N LYS A 200 -16.39 0.60 -15.94
CA LYS A 200 -15.78 0.27 -17.22
C LYS A 200 -14.72 -0.83 -17.11
N TYR A 201 -13.85 -0.74 -16.11
CA TYR A 201 -12.71 -1.65 -16.00
C TYR A 201 -12.99 -2.89 -15.16
N PHE A 202 -13.74 -2.76 -14.06
CA PHE A 202 -13.93 -3.87 -13.12
C PHE A 202 -15.14 -4.75 -13.42
N LYS A 203 -16.07 -4.32 -14.29
CA LYS A 203 -17.20 -5.16 -14.79
C LYS A 203 -17.97 -5.86 -13.67
N ASP A 204 -17.95 -7.19 -13.56
CA ASP A 204 -18.68 -7.90 -12.51
C ASP A 204 -17.95 -7.91 -11.15
N ASN A 205 -16.75 -7.36 -11.10
CA ASN A 205 -15.89 -7.29 -9.92
C ASN A 205 -15.93 -5.90 -9.24
N HIS A 206 -17.12 -5.30 -9.15
CA HIS A 206 -17.36 -4.10 -8.37
C HIS A 206 -18.83 -4.04 -7.89
N GLN A 207 -19.11 -3.12 -6.96
CA GLN A 207 -20.46 -2.75 -6.56
C GLN A 207 -20.51 -1.25 -6.31
N ILE A 208 -21.59 -0.59 -6.74
CA ILE A 208 -21.83 0.83 -6.45
C ILE A 208 -22.98 0.97 -5.47
N LEU A 209 -22.69 1.66 -4.37
CA LEU A 209 -23.67 2.02 -3.35
C LEU A 209 -23.90 3.53 -3.44
N HIS A 210 -25.14 3.94 -3.64
CA HIS A 210 -25.55 5.34 -3.67
C HIS A 210 -26.17 5.74 -2.34
N PHE A 211 -25.53 6.69 -1.68
CA PHE A 211 -25.98 7.27 -0.43
C PHE A 211 -26.73 8.57 -0.72
N ARG A 212 -27.93 8.72 -0.16
CA ARG A 212 -28.74 9.93 -0.29
C ARG A 212 -29.43 10.26 1.02
N ILE A 213 -29.71 11.54 1.24
CA ILE A 213 -30.53 11.99 2.37
C ILE A 213 -31.99 12.01 1.93
N GLU A 214 -32.85 11.35 2.70
CA GLU A 214 -34.29 11.28 2.49
C GLU A 214 -34.97 11.46 3.86
N GLU A 215 -35.79 12.50 4.02
CA GLU A 215 -36.50 12.81 5.27
C GLU A 215 -35.60 12.85 6.53
N ASN A 216 -34.43 13.50 6.44
CA ASN A 216 -33.40 13.57 7.50
C ASN A 216 -32.73 12.23 7.86
N HIS A 217 -32.90 11.19 7.04
CA HIS A 217 -32.21 9.91 7.20
C HIS A 217 -31.30 9.61 6.00
N THR A 218 -30.17 8.95 6.25
CA THR A 218 -29.33 8.41 5.17
C THR A 218 -29.95 7.12 4.65
N ARG A 219 -30.30 7.10 3.36
CA ARG A 219 -30.68 5.88 2.65
C ARG A 219 -29.57 5.43 1.73
N VAL A 220 -29.36 4.11 1.66
CA VAL A 220 -28.36 3.46 0.81
C VAL A 220 -29.08 2.58 -0.19
N GLY A 221 -28.80 2.78 -1.48
CA GLY A 221 -29.29 1.94 -2.56
C GLY A 221 -28.15 1.30 -3.33
N VAL A 222 -28.31 0.04 -3.76
CA VAL A 222 -27.38 -0.59 -4.71
C VAL A 222 -27.74 -0.12 -6.12
N MET A 223 -26.79 0.49 -6.83
CA MET A 223 -27.01 0.90 -8.21
C MET A 223 -26.86 -0.28 -9.17
N LYS A 224 -27.67 -0.32 -10.24
CA LYS A 224 -27.42 -1.22 -11.36
C LYS A 224 -26.18 -0.72 -12.11
N SER A 225 -25.05 -1.39 -11.91
CA SER A 225 -23.75 -0.96 -12.43
C SER A 225 -23.06 -2.01 -13.31
N THR A 226 -23.71 -3.14 -13.58
CA THR A 226 -23.26 -4.13 -14.56
C THR A 226 -24.07 -4.01 -15.85
N TYR A 227 -23.36 -4.03 -16.98
CA TYR A 227 -23.92 -3.80 -18.31
C TYR A 227 -23.33 -4.80 -19.30
N GLU A 228 -24.19 -5.45 -20.10
CA GLU A 228 -23.74 -6.40 -21.14
C GLU A 228 -23.17 -5.68 -22.38
N ASP A 229 -23.71 -4.49 -22.71
CA ASP A 229 -23.32 -3.73 -23.89
C ASP A 229 -22.17 -2.75 -23.60
N ARG A 230 -21.04 -2.94 -24.27
CA ARG A 230 -19.85 -2.08 -24.16
C ARG A 230 -20.06 -0.66 -24.69
N ARG A 231 -21.06 -0.41 -25.54
CA ARG A 231 -21.35 0.92 -26.10
C ARG A 231 -21.75 1.92 -25.01
N PHE A 232 -22.38 1.45 -23.93
CA PHE A 232 -22.82 2.29 -22.82
C PHE A 232 -21.65 2.94 -22.04
N LEU A 233 -20.45 2.36 -22.13
CA LEU A 233 -19.27 2.79 -21.36
C LEU A 233 -18.29 3.66 -22.16
N ASN A 234 -18.57 3.85 -23.46
CA ASN A 234 -17.72 4.58 -24.41
C ASN A 234 -18.31 5.94 -24.83
N ILE A 235 -19.46 6.35 -24.28
CA ILE A 235 -20.03 7.70 -24.41
C ILE A 235 -19.43 8.59 -23.34
#